data_AF-A0A0S4PTR5-F1
#
_entry.id   AF-A0A0S4PTR5-F1
#
_cell.length_a   1.000
_cell.length_b   1.000
_cell.length_c   1.000
_cell.angle_alpha   90.00
_cell.angle_beta   90.00
_cell.angle_gamma   90.00
#
_symmetry.space_group_name_H-M   'P 1'
#
loop_
_entity.id
_entity.type
_entity.pdbx_description
1 polymer ?
#
loop_
_entity_poly.entity_id
_entity_poly.type
_entity_poly.pdbx_seq_one_letter_code
_entity_poly.pdbx_strand_id
1 'polypeptide(L)' 'MNDYFQARGVNPQMYKNTKLPAYFKEVIESLPSQSKVLDFGCGFGQNLLALKEKNFDFSGGG' A
#
# COMPACT_ATOMS: atom_id res chain seq x y z
N MET A 1 -4.96 -21.56 -2.15
CA MET A 1 -4.07 -20.53 -1.57
C MET A 1 -2.67 -20.88 -2.05
N ASN A 2 -1.98 -19.98 -2.76
CA ASN A 2 -0.74 -20.28 -3.49
C ASN A 2 0.42 -20.63 -2.54
N ASP A 3 1.20 -21.67 -2.84
CA ASP A 3 2.28 -22.21 -1.98
C ASP A 3 3.30 -21.13 -1.58
N TYR A 4 3.49 -20.11 -2.41
CA TYR A 4 4.38 -18.98 -2.15
C TYR A 4 4.06 -18.24 -0.84
N PHE A 5 2.80 -17.83 -0.62
CA PHE A 5 2.44 -17.04 0.56
C PHE A 5 2.47 -17.86 1.85
N GLN A 6 2.12 -19.15 1.75
CA GLN A 6 2.24 -20.09 2.85
C GLN A 6 3.70 -20.32 3.24
N ALA A 7 4.59 -20.54 2.27
CA ALA A 7 6.02 -20.68 2.51
C ALA A 7 6.66 -19.42 3.11
N ARG A 8 6.10 -18.24 2.80
CA ARG A 8 6.49 -16.95 3.39
C ARG A 8 5.89 -16.71 4.77
N GLY A 9 4.96 -17.56 5.23
CA GLY A 9 4.30 -17.42 6.52
C GLY A 9 3.40 -16.18 6.62
N VAL A 10 2.89 -15.66 5.49
CA VAL A 10 2.08 -14.44 5.45
C VAL A 10 0.65 -14.72 5.01
N ASN A 11 -0.29 -13.90 5.50
CA ASN A 11 -1.68 -13.96 5.13
C ASN A 11 -2.29 -12.55 4.98
N PRO A 12 -3.45 -12.40 4.33
CA PRO A 12 -4.07 -11.08 4.09
C PRO A 12 -4.36 -10.29 5.36
N GLN A 13 -4.71 -10.94 6.46
CA GLN A 13 -5.10 -10.29 7.72
C GLN A 13 -3.94 -9.51 8.34
N MET A 14 -2.70 -9.93 8.11
CA MET A 14 -1.50 -9.20 8.53
C MET A 14 -1.42 -7.78 7.93
N TYR A 15 -2.10 -7.54 6.81
CA TYR A 15 -2.01 -6.30 6.04
C TYR A 15 -3.30 -5.47 6.05
N LYS A 16 -4.32 -5.86 6.83
CA LYS A 16 -5.66 -5.23 6.82
C LYS A 16 -5.62 -3.72 7.08
N ASN A 17 -4.68 -3.26 7.90
CA ASN A 17 -4.54 -1.85 8.29
C ASN A 17 -3.21 -1.26 7.81
N THR A 18 -2.70 -1.73 6.66
CA THR A 18 -1.46 -1.22 6.08
C THR A 18 -1.56 0.30 5.93
N LYS A 19 -0.58 1.01 6.48
CA LYS A 19 -0.43 2.45 6.29
C LYS A 19 0.71 2.70 5.32
N LEU A 20 0.53 3.66 4.43
CA LEU A 20 1.59 4.10 3.53
C LEU A 20 2.40 5.21 4.17
N PRO A 21 3.72 5.26 3.93
CA PRO A 21 4.52 6.40 4.38
C PRO A 21 3.94 7.74 3.89
N ALA A 22 4.04 8.78 4.72
CA ALA A 22 3.50 10.12 4.43
C ALA A 22 3.87 10.67 3.04
N TYR A 23 5.09 10.40 2.55
CA TYR A 23 5.55 10.92 1.25
C TYR A 23 4.67 10.47 0.07
N PHE A 24 3.96 9.34 0.18
CA PHE A 24 3.03 8.91 -0.87
C PHE A 24 1.92 9.95 -1.10
N LYS A 25 1.49 10.66 -0.05
CA LYS A 25 0.47 11.71 -0.17
C LYS A 25 1.00 12.85 -1.05
N GLU A 26 2.21 13.32 -0.78
CA GLU A 26 2.85 14.40 -1.54
C GLU A 26 3.03 14.01 -3.01
N VAL A 27 3.53 12.79 -3.27
CA VAL A 27 3.69 12.28 -4.63
C VAL A 27 2.34 12.24 -5.34
N ILE A 28 1.28 11.72 -4.72
CA ILE A 28 -0.04 11.60 -5.37
C ILE A 28 -0.69 12.95 -5.63
N GLU A 29 -0.57 13.88 -4.69
CA GLU A 29 -1.09 15.24 -4.85
C GLU A 29 -0.36 16.01 -5.97
N SER A 30 0.87 15.61 -6.31
CA SER A 30 1.61 16.19 -7.44
C SER A 30 1.24 15.61 -8.81
N LEU A 31 0.54 14.47 -8.85
CA LEU A 31 0.20 13.80 -10.11
C LEU A 31 -1.03 14.44 -10.79
N PRO A 32 -1.09 14.42 -12.14
CA PRO A 32 -2.30 14.78 -12.86
C PRO A 32 -3.51 13.97 -12.41
N SER A 33 -4.69 14.59 -12.45
CA SER A 33 -5.94 13.88 -12.22
C SER A 33 -6.08 12.69 -13.17
N GLN A 34 -6.66 11.59 -12.70
CA GLN A 34 -6.82 10.34 -13.47
C GLN A 34 -5.51 9.63 -13.85
N SER A 35 -4.40 9.95 -13.19
CA SER A 35 -3.17 9.16 -13.31
C SER A 35 -3.39 7.69 -12.95
N LYS A 36 -2.79 6.78 -13.72
CA LYS A 36 -2.89 5.33 -13.51
C LYS A 36 -1.72 4.85 -12.65
N VAL A 37 -2.02 3.99 -11.67
CA VAL A 37 -1.02 3.39 -10.77
C VAL A 37 -0.79 1.93 -11.16
N LEU A 38 0.48 1.54 -11.23
CA LEU A 38 0.91 0.16 -11.38
C LEU A 38 1.71 -0.24 -10.14
N ASP A 39 1.24 -1.27 -9.41
CA ASP A 39 1.84 -1.75 -8.17
C ASP A 39 2.58 -3.08 -8.43
N PHE A 40 3.89 -3.00 -8.66
CA PHE A 40 4.73 -4.18 -8.88
C PHE A 40 4.95 -4.92 -7.56
N GLY A 41 4.73 -6.24 -7.57
CA GLY A 41 4.88 -7.03 -6.35
C GLY A 41 3.81 -6.71 -5.31
N CYS A 42 2.59 -6.37 -5.76
CA CYS A 42 1.49 -5.92 -4.92
C CYS A 42 1.08 -6.88 -3.79
N GLY A 43 1.54 -8.14 -3.82
CA GLY A 43 1.24 -9.13 -2.78
C GLY A 43 -0.25 -9.38 -2.68
N PHE A 44 -0.87 -8.93 -1.59
CA PHE A 44 -2.33 -9.00 -1.39
C PHE A 44 -3.07 -7.72 -1.80
N GLY A 45 -2.38 -6.76 -2.43
CA GLY A 45 -2.92 -5.48 -2.89
C GLY A 45 -3.02 -4.41 -1.80
N GLN A 46 -2.35 -4.62 -0.67
CA GLN A 46 -2.50 -3.80 0.53
C GLN A 46 -2.10 -2.33 0.33
N ASN A 47 -1.10 -2.06 -0.51
CA ASN A 47 -0.68 -0.68 -0.81
C ASN A 47 -1.75 0.05 -1.62
N LEU A 48 -2.31 -0.60 -2.65
CA LEU A 48 -3.38 -0.01 -3.45
C LEU A 48 -4.65 0.23 -2.62
N LEU A 49 -4.97 -0.66 -1.67
CA LEU A 49 -6.07 -0.45 -0.72
C LEU A 49 -5.80 0.76 0.18
N ALA A 50 -4.61 0.83 0.79
CA ALA A 50 -4.22 1.97 1.63
C ALA A 50 -4.25 3.30 0.86
N LEU A 51 -3.88 3.30 -0.42
CA LEU A 51 -4.00 4.46 -1.32
C LEU A 51 -5.46 4.90 -1.50
N LYS A 52 -6.36 3.96 -1.80
CA LYS A 52 -7.79 4.26 -2.00
C LYS A 52 -8.45 4.80 -0.73
N GLU A 53 -8.03 4.29 0.42
CA GLU A 53 -8.52 4.69 1.74
C GLU A 53 -7.82 5.95 2.28
N LYS A 54 -6.79 6.47 1.58
CA LYS A 54 -5.95 7.59 2.02
C LYS A 54 -5.29 7.33 3.39
N ASN A 55 -4.91 6.08 3.65
CA ASN A 55 -4.35 5.63 4.92
C ASN A 55 -2.83 5.87 4.96
N PHE A 56 -2.43 7.11 5.29
CA PHE A 56 -1.03 7.52 5.39
C PHE A 56 -0.54 7.57 6.84
N ASP A 57 0.73 7.22 7.05
CA ASP A 57 1.43 7.29 8.33
C ASP A 57 2.32 8.53 8.41
N PHE A 58 1.96 9.44 9.31
CA PHE A 58 2.68 10.69 9.60
C PHE A 58 3.54 10.59 10.87
N SER A 59 3.60 9.43 11.53
CA SER A 59 4.34 9.26 12.78
C SER A 59 5.88 9.25 12.61
N GLY A 60 6.38 9.26 11.38
CA GLY A 60 7.81 9.24 11.05
C GLY A 60 8.45 10.60 10.72
N GLY A 61 7.79 11.73 10.97
CA GLY A 61 8.35 13.07 10.73
C GLY A 61 9.08 13.62 11.97
N GLY A 62 10.42 13.54 11.96
CA GLY A 62 11.31 14.32 12.80
C GLY A 62 12.10 15.30 11.96
#